data_AF-A0A0R1VIA5-F1
#
_entry.id   AF-A0A0R1VIA5-F1
#
_cell.length_a   1.000
_cell.length_b   1.000
_cell.length_c   1.000
_cell.angle_alpha   90.00
_cell.angle_beta   90.00
_cell.angle_gamma   90.00
#
_symmetry.space_group_name_H-M   'P 1'
#
loop_
_entity.id
_entity.type
_entity.pdbx_description
1 polymer ?
#
loop_
_entity_poly.entity_id
_entity_poly.type
_entity_poly.pdbx_seq_one_letter_code
_entity_poly.pdbx_strand_id
1 'polypeptide(L)' 'MGLGLARNTGLENANGKYVVFVDSDDYLSNSNIKNLVAGIKKNNSDICIGEVNP' A
#
# COMPACT_ATOMS: atom_id res chain seq x y z
N MET A 1 -22.72 1.82 4.16
CA MET A 1 -21.99 0.56 3.89
C MET A 1 -21.07 0.87 2.70
N GLY A 2 -19.74 0.86 2.85
CA GLY A 2 -18.85 1.53 1.89
C GLY A 2 -17.39 1.03 1.92
N LEU A 3 -16.43 1.90 1.55
CA LEU A 3 -15.01 1.60 1.30
C LEU A 3 -14.32 0.70 2.34
N GLY A 4 -14.65 0.82 3.63
CA GLY A 4 -14.10 -0.04 4.67
C GLY A 4 -14.39 -1.54 4.47
N LEU A 5 -15.61 -1.88 4.02
CA LEU A 5 -15.96 -3.28 3.72
C LEU A 5 -15.17 -3.80 2.52
N ALA A 6 -15.04 -3.00 1.47
CA ALA A 6 -14.25 -3.38 0.29
C ALA A 6 -12.77 -3.62 0.63
N ARG A 7 -12.18 -2.75 1.47
CA ARG A 7 -10.81 -2.92 1.97
C ARG A 7 -10.65 -4.18 2.80
N ASN A 8 -11.60 -4.48 3.69
CA ASN A 8 -11.58 -5.70 4.51
C ASN A 8 -11.69 -6.97 3.65
N THR A 9 -12.61 -7.01 2.69
CA THR A 9 -12.71 -8.13 1.74
C THR A 9 -11.42 -8.28 0.92
N GLY A 10 -10.82 -7.17 0.48
CA GLY A 10 -9.52 -7.20 -0.19
C GLY A 10 -8.41 -7.78 0.68
N LEU A 11 -8.36 -7.40 1.96
CA LEU A 11 -7.39 -7.93 2.95
C LEU A 11 -7.56 -9.44 3.17
N GLU A 12 -8.80 -9.93 3.31
CA GLU A 12 -9.09 -11.37 3.50
C GLU A 12 -8.59 -12.23 2.33
N ASN A 13 -8.52 -11.66 1.12
CA ASN A 13 -8.08 -12.35 -0.09
C ASN A 13 -6.61 -12.07 -0.45
N ALA A 14 -5.93 -11.16 0.24
CA ALA A 14 -4.55 -10.80 -0.07
C ALA A 14 -3.57 -11.87 0.41
N ASN A 15 -2.63 -12.27 -0.47
CA ASN A 15 -1.61 -13.29 -0.18
C ASN A 15 -0.18 -12.74 -0.25
N GLY A 16 -0.03 -11.43 -0.44
CA GLY A 16 1.27 -10.76 -0.52
C GLY A 16 1.89 -10.57 0.86
N LYS A 17 3.23 -10.43 0.91
CA LYS A 17 3.95 -10.11 2.15
C LYS A 17 3.58 -8.73 2.73
N TYR A 18 3.17 -7.81 1.87
CA TYR A 18 2.78 -6.45 2.22
C TYR A 18 1.47 -6.11 1.50
N VAL A 19 0.72 -5.18 2.08
CA VAL A 19 -0.51 -4.62 1.49
C VAL A 19 -0.35 -3.11 1.38
N VAL A 20 -0.87 -2.53 0.29
CA VAL A 20 -1.01 -1.09 0.10
C VAL A 20 -2.46 -0.81 -0.29
N PHE A 21 -3.05 0.24 0.27
CA PHE A 21 -4.36 0.72 -0.14
C PHE A 21 -4.18 1.80 -1.20
N VAL A 22 -4.94 1.69 -2.30
CA VAL A 22 -4.99 2.67 -3.39
C VAL A 22 -6.47 2.90 -3.67
N ASP A 23 -6.93 4.14 -3.58
CA ASP A 23 -8.31 4.47 -3.88
C ASP A 23 -8.54 4.50 -5.41
N SER A 24 -9.80 4.41 -5.84
CA SER A 24 -10.14 4.23 -7.27
C SER A 24 -9.80 5.42 -8.16
N ASP A 25 -9.58 6.58 -7.56
CA ASP A 25 -9.21 7.84 -8.19
C ASP A 25 -7.73 8.21 -7.99
N ASP A 26 -6.94 7.35 -7.34
CA ASP A 26 -5.51 7.52 -7.16
C ASP A 26 -4.68 6.80 -8.22
N TYR A 27 -3.47 7.32 -8.47
CA TYR A 27 -2.46 6.70 -9.32
C TYR A 27 -1.14 6.54 -8.57
N LEU A 28 -0.44 5.44 -8.83
CA LEU A 28 0.92 5.22 -8.36
C LEU A 28 1.92 5.52 -9.49
N SER A 29 3.01 6.22 -9.16
CA SER A 29 4.18 6.26 -10.03
C SER A 29 4.86 4.89 -10.10
N ASN A 30 5.60 4.66 -11.18
CA ASN A 30 6.35 3.43 -11.41
C ASN A 30 7.36 3.08 -10.28
N SER A 31 7.72 4.05 -9.43
CA SER A 31 8.70 3.86 -8.36
C SER A 31 8.10 3.70 -6.96
N ASN A 32 6.80 3.99 -6.75
CA ASN A 32 6.21 4.03 -5.41
C ASN A 32 6.38 2.70 -4.65
N ILE A 33 5.93 1.59 -5.23
CA ILE A 33 6.00 0.26 -4.58
C ILE A 33 7.45 -0.14 -4.27
N LYS A 34 8.36 0.11 -5.20
CA LYS A 34 9.80 -0.20 -5.02
C LYS A 34 10.38 0.57 -3.84
N ASN A 35 10.07 1.86 -3.74
CA ASN A 35 10.59 2.74 -2.70
C ASN A 35 10.02 2.36 -1.32
N LEU A 36 8.72 2.08 -1.23
CA LEU A 36 8.07 1.64 0.00
C LEU A 36 8.67 0.31 0.52
N VAL A 37 8.79 -0.69 -0.35
CA VAL A 37 9.36 -1.99 0.02
C VAL A 37 10.84 -1.86 0.42
N ALA A 38 11.61 -1.00 -0.27
CA ALA A 38 13.00 -0.72 0.10
C ALA A 38 13.08 -0.05 1.48
N GLY A 39 12.19 0.89 1.80
CA GLY A 39 12.09 1.54 3.11
C GLY A 39 11.79 0.54 4.24
N ILE A 40 10.80 -0.33 4.04
CA ILE A 40 10.46 -1.41 4.97
C ILE A 40 11.68 -2.30 5.24
N LYS A 41 12.33 -2.80 4.18
CA LYS A 41 13.47 -3.72 4.30
C LYS A 41 14.68 -3.07 4.95
N LYS A 42 14.98 -1.82 4.59
CA LYS A 42 16.14 -1.07 5.11
C LYS A 42 16.03 -0.85 6.62
N ASN A 43 14.83 -0.55 7.10
CA ASN A 43 14.59 -0.18 8.50
C ASN A 43 13.99 -1.32 9.33
N ASN A 44 13.80 -2.50 8.74
CA ASN A 44 13.11 -3.64 9.34
C ASN A 44 11.77 -3.22 9.99
N SER A 45 10.97 -2.45 9.27
CA SER A 45 9.73 -1.84 9.77
C SER A 45 8.50 -2.63 9.36
N ASP A 46 7.46 -2.62 10.20
CA ASP A 46 6.17 -3.24 9.85
C ASP A 46 5.33 -2.36 8.91
N ILE A 47 5.52 -1.03 8.98
CA ILE A 47 4.75 -0.04 8.24
C ILE A 47 5.70 0.95 7.56
N CYS A 48 5.35 1.40 6.36
CA CYS A 48 6.02 2.49 5.66
C CYS A 48 4.97 3.40 5.01
N ILE A 49 5.23 4.71 5.08
CA ILE A 49 4.37 5.75 4.51
C ILE A 49 5.16 6.41 3.38
N GLY A 50 4.51 6.57 2.23
CA GLY A 50 5.06 7.29 1.09
C GLY A 50 4.21 8.52 0.81
N GLU A 51 4.87 9.59 0.42
CA GLU A 51 4.23 10.83 -0.03
C GLU A 51 4.42 10.95 -1.54
N VAL A 52 3.38 11.43 -2.23
CA VAL A 52 3.47 11.84 -3.63
C VAL A 52 3.49 13.36 -3.64
N ASN A 53 4.64 13.93 -4.00
CA ASN A 53 4.72 15.37 -4.22
C ASN A 53 4.04 15.69 -5.57
N PRO A 54 3.15 16.70 -5.61
CA PRO A 54 2.44 17.09 -6.82
C PRO A 54 3.37 17.64 -7.92
#